data_AF-O67689-F1
#
_entry.id   AF-O67689-F1
#
_cell.length_a   1.000
_cell.length_b   1.000
_cell.length_c   1.000
_cell.angle_alpha   90.00
_cell.angle_beta   90.00
_cell.angle_gamma   90.00
#
_symmetry.space_group_name_H-M   'P 1'
#
loop_
_entity.id
_entity.type
_entity.pdbx_description
1 polymer ?
#
loop_
_entity_poly.entity_id
_entity_poly.type
_entity_poly.pdbx_seq_one_letter_code
_entity_poly.pdbx_strand_id
1 'polypeptide(L)'
;MDFFKEFSASPEFKIVFSAFLGLIIGLEREIRAKFGHDIFAGIRTFPLIAVLGTLSGFLYREFPYVFLSFLGLIILASISYWKDRSMGITTEVSALITFIVGLLVSAGEYYLAVVTTILTTFILVLRDSMENLAKRLDERT
;
A
#
# COMPACT_ATOMS: atom_id res chain seq x y z
N MET A 1 5.50 -29.84 4.91
CA MET A 1 5.83 -28.44 4.54
C MET A 1 5.44 -28.13 3.10
N ASP A 2 5.28 -29.13 2.23
CA ASP A 2 4.95 -28.95 0.81
C ASP A 2 3.51 -28.49 0.55
N PHE A 3 2.55 -28.94 1.37
CA PHE A 3 1.15 -28.48 1.31
C PHE A 3 1.01 -26.95 1.41
N PHE A 4 1.83 -26.29 2.25
CA PHE A 4 1.80 -24.84 2.41
C PHE A 4 2.39 -24.11 1.19
N LYS A 5 3.43 -24.69 0.56
CA LYS A 5 4.01 -24.16 -0.68
C LYS A 5 3.04 -24.32 -1.85
N GLU A 6 2.34 -25.43 -1.92
CA GLU A 6 1.37 -25.72 -2.98
C GLU A 6 0.11 -24.86 -2.85
N PHE A 7 -0.38 -24.66 -1.62
CA PHE A 7 -1.49 -23.74 -1.34
C PHE A 7 -1.13 -22.28 -1.64
N SER A 8 0.06 -21.84 -1.20
CA SER A 8 0.53 -20.48 -1.49
C SER A 8 0.89 -20.26 -2.96
N ALA A 9 1.16 -21.30 -3.74
CA ALA A 9 1.39 -21.18 -5.17
C ALA A 9 0.10 -20.81 -5.94
N SER A 10 -1.08 -21.04 -5.36
CA SER A 10 -2.35 -20.74 -6.01
C SER A 10 -2.51 -19.24 -6.30
N PRO A 11 -2.93 -18.85 -7.53
CA PRO A 11 -3.15 -17.45 -7.88
C PRO A 11 -4.18 -16.75 -6.98
N GLU A 12 -5.22 -17.49 -6.56
CA GLU A 12 -6.29 -16.99 -5.70
C GLU A 12 -5.78 -16.59 -4.32
N PHE A 13 -4.93 -17.44 -3.71
CA PHE A 13 -4.29 -17.12 -2.44
C PHE A 13 -3.44 -15.85 -2.54
N LYS A 14 -2.64 -15.71 -3.60
CA LYS A 14 -1.78 -14.54 -3.79
C LYS A 14 -2.57 -13.24 -3.87
N ILE A 15 -3.70 -13.23 -4.58
CA ILE A 15 -4.57 -12.05 -4.68
C ILE A 15 -5.19 -11.70 -3.32
N VAL A 16 -5.74 -12.69 -2.62
CA VAL A 16 -6.34 -12.45 -1.29
C VAL A 16 -5.29 -12.00 -0.29
N PHE A 17 -4.10 -12.59 -0.33
CA PHE A 17 -3.01 -12.28 0.58
C PHE A 17 -2.45 -10.88 0.34
N SER A 18 -2.22 -10.47 -0.92
CA SER A 18 -1.78 -9.11 -1.21
C SER A 18 -2.84 -8.07 -0.85
N ALA A 19 -4.12 -8.36 -1.11
CA ALA A 19 -5.22 -7.51 -0.66
C ALA A 19 -5.21 -7.33 0.86
N PHE A 20 -5.00 -8.41 1.62
CA PHE A 20 -4.91 -8.36 3.08
C PHE A 20 -3.72 -7.51 3.56
N LEU A 21 -2.54 -7.65 2.96
CA LEU A 21 -1.39 -6.80 3.28
C LEU A 21 -1.64 -5.32 2.96
N GLY A 22 -2.23 -5.04 1.80
CA GLY A 22 -2.66 -3.68 1.44
C GLY A 22 -3.71 -3.12 2.41
N LEU A 23 -4.57 -3.98 2.97
CA LEU A 23 -5.59 -3.59 3.94
C LEU A 23 -4.95 -3.09 5.24
N ILE A 24 -3.89 -3.74 5.71
CA ILE A 24 -3.15 -3.32 6.92
C ILE A 24 -2.65 -1.88 6.77
N ILE A 25 -2.05 -1.55 5.62
CA ILE A 25 -1.56 -0.19 5.33
C ILE A 25 -2.75 0.78 5.18
N GLY A 26 -3.79 0.37 4.46
CA GLY A 26 -4.98 1.19 4.23
C GLY A 26 -5.79 1.50 5.48
N LEU A 27 -5.81 0.58 6.46
CA LEU A 27 -6.51 0.75 7.73
C LEU A 27 -5.85 1.85 8.57
N GLU A 28 -4.52 1.84 8.65
CA GLU A 28 -3.75 2.88 9.33
C GLU A 28 -4.02 4.26 8.70
N ARG A 29 -4.06 4.34 7.37
CA ARG A 29 -4.41 5.57 6.66
C ARG A 29 -5.85 6.02 6.90
N GLU A 30 -6.81 5.11 6.96
CA GLU A 30 -8.21 5.48 7.29
C GLU A 30 -8.37 5.95 8.74
N ILE A 31 -7.64 5.34 9.67
CA ILE A 31 -7.62 5.77 11.07
C ILE A 31 -7.17 7.22 11.15
N ARG A 32 -6.09 7.59 10.46
CA ARG A 32 -5.59 8.96 10.41
C ARG A 32 -6.62 9.93 9.80
N ALA A 33 -7.46 9.48 8.85
CA ALA A 33 -8.43 10.32 8.17
C ALA A 33 -9.54 10.76 9.12
N LYS A 34 -9.89 9.87 10.06
CA LYS A 34 -10.84 10.16 11.13
C LYS A 34 -10.34 11.20 12.13
N PHE A 35 -9.03 11.46 12.22
CA PHE A 35 -8.45 12.49 13.10
C PHE A 35 -8.40 13.90 12.47
N GLY A 36 -9.20 14.15 11.42
CA GLY A 36 -9.30 15.48 10.81
C GLY A 36 -8.11 15.87 9.93
N HIS A 37 -7.30 14.89 9.53
CA HIS A 37 -6.31 15.07 8.47
C HIS A 37 -6.96 14.77 7.12
N ASP A 38 -6.70 15.58 6.10
CA ASP A 38 -7.09 15.28 4.72
C ASP A 38 -6.25 14.09 4.22
N ILE A 39 -6.89 12.93 4.03
CA ILE A 39 -6.20 11.72 3.58
C ILE A 39 -6.89 11.14 2.37
N PHE A 40 -6.06 10.97 1.36
CA PHE A 40 -6.36 10.63 -0.02
C PHE A 40 -6.80 9.18 -0.26
N ALA A 41 -6.41 8.24 0.60
CA ALA A 41 -6.50 6.81 0.31
C ALA A 41 -6.59 6.01 1.62
N GLY A 42 -7.54 5.07 1.71
CA GLY A 42 -7.86 4.31 2.92
C GLY A 42 -8.03 2.81 2.67
N ILE A 43 -8.92 2.15 3.42
CA ILE A 43 -9.10 0.69 3.42
C ILE A 43 -9.52 0.09 2.07
N ARG A 44 -9.99 0.89 1.12
CA ARG A 44 -10.41 0.41 -0.22
C ARG A 44 -9.32 0.54 -1.27
N THR A 45 -8.57 1.65 -1.25
CA THR A 45 -7.59 1.97 -2.30
C THR A 45 -6.30 1.19 -2.13
N PHE A 46 -5.79 1.05 -0.90
CA PHE A 46 -4.54 0.34 -0.65
C PHE A 46 -4.61 -1.17 -0.98
N PRO A 47 -5.67 -1.92 -0.63
CA PRO A 47 -5.84 -3.29 -1.10
C PRO A 47 -5.89 -3.39 -2.63
N LEU A 48 -6.62 -2.48 -3.30
CA LEU A 48 -6.69 -2.48 -4.75
C LEU A 48 -5.32 -2.23 -5.38
N ILE A 49 -4.51 -1.33 -4.82
CA ILE A 49 -3.13 -1.09 -5.26
C ILE A 49 -2.26 -2.34 -5.08
N ALA A 50 -2.39 -3.06 -3.97
CA ALA A 50 -1.66 -4.30 -3.75
C ALA A 50 -2.09 -5.40 -4.74
N VAL A 51 -3.39 -5.56 -4.98
CA VAL A 51 -3.92 -6.49 -5.99
C VAL A 51 -3.43 -6.13 -7.39
N LEU A 52 -3.42 -4.85 -7.74
CA LEU A 52 -2.87 -4.34 -9.01
C LEU A 52 -1.39 -4.71 -9.17
N GLY A 53 -0.59 -4.61 -8.10
CA GLY A 53 0.81 -5.05 -8.10
C GLY A 53 0.94 -6.56 -8.34
N THR A 54 0.07 -7.35 -7.70
CA THR A 54 0.06 -8.81 -7.87
C THR A 54 -0.30 -9.22 -9.30
N LEU A 55 -1.36 -8.61 -9.86
CA LEU A 55 -1.77 -8.85 -11.24
C LEU A 55 -0.66 -8.42 -12.22
N SER A 56 -0.03 -7.27 -11.98
CA SER A 56 1.08 -6.79 -12.82
C SER A 56 2.25 -7.78 -12.84
N GLY A 57 2.55 -8.43 -11.71
CA GLY A 57 3.57 -9.47 -11.65
C GLY A 57 3.20 -10.77 -12.35
N PHE A 58 1.92 -11.14 -12.40
CA PHE A 58 1.45 -12.25 -13.23
C PHE A 58 1.59 -11.95 -14.72
N LEU A 59 1.26 -10.72 -15.13
CA LEU A 59 1.40 -10.27 -16.53
C LEU A 59 2.85 -10.07 -16.96
N TYR A 60 3.80 -9.88 -16.03
CA TYR A 60 5.20 -9.61 -16.34
C TYR A 60 5.86 -10.66 -17.25
N ARG A 61 5.48 -11.95 -17.11
CA ARG A 61 6.04 -13.03 -17.94
C ARG A 61 5.68 -12.91 -19.42
N GLU A 62 4.50 -12.39 -19.73
CA GLU A 62 4.01 -12.27 -21.12
C GLU A 62 4.20 -10.86 -21.68
N PHE A 63 4.14 -9.84 -20.82
CA PHE A 63 4.23 -8.44 -21.20
C PHE A 63 5.11 -7.64 -20.22
N PRO A 64 6.44 -7.70 -20.36
CA PRO A 64 7.37 -7.06 -19.41
C PRO A 64 7.21 -5.53 -19.34
N TYR A 65 6.73 -4.89 -20.41
CA TYR A 65 6.52 -3.43 -20.46
C TYR A 65 5.20 -2.96 -19.83
N VAL A 66 4.22 -3.84 -19.61
CA VAL A 66 2.90 -3.49 -19.03
C VAL A 66 3.04 -3.05 -17.57
N PHE A 67 4.08 -3.52 -16.87
CA PHE A 67 4.42 -3.09 -15.53
C PHE A 67 4.66 -1.56 -15.44
N LEU A 68 5.36 -0.98 -16.42
CA LEU A 68 5.59 0.47 -16.48
C LEU A 68 4.29 1.24 -16.74
N SER A 69 3.39 0.69 -17.54
CA SER A 69 2.10 1.32 -17.87
C SER A 69 1.18 1.36 -16.65
N PHE A 70 1.09 0.27 -15.88
CA PHE A 70 0.26 0.23 -14.66
C PHE A 70 0.82 1.11 -13.54
N LEU A 71 2.14 1.11 -13.36
CA LEU A 71 2.80 2.02 -12.41
C LEU A 71 2.57 3.47 -12.81
N GLY A 72 2.72 3.79 -14.10
CA GLY A 72 2.41 5.11 -14.66
C GLY A 72 0.95 5.51 -14.49
N LEU A 73 0.00 4.57 -14.56
CA LEU A 73 -1.42 4.82 -14.38
C LEU A 73 -1.79 5.09 -12.92
N ILE A 74 -1.16 4.38 -11.97
CA ILE A 74 -1.29 4.66 -10.52
C ILE A 74 -0.72 6.03 -10.19
N ILE A 75 0.43 6.38 -10.78
CA ILE A 75 1.06 7.69 -10.63
C ILE A 75 0.16 8.78 -11.25
N LEU A 76 -0.35 8.59 -12.47
CA LEU A 76 -1.25 9.53 -13.14
C LEU A 76 -2.59 9.70 -12.42
N ALA A 77 -3.17 8.62 -11.90
CA ALA A 77 -4.40 8.68 -11.10
C ALA A 77 -4.16 9.43 -9.77
N SER A 78 -2.98 9.24 -9.17
CA SER A 78 -2.57 9.99 -7.98
C SER A 78 -2.36 11.47 -8.29
N ILE A 79 -1.69 11.80 -9.40
CA ILE A 79 -1.45 13.17 -9.87
C ILE A 79 -2.75 13.88 -10.29
N SER A 80 -3.67 13.19 -10.98
CA SER A 80 -4.93 13.76 -11.44
C SER A 80 -5.84 14.15 -10.28
N TYR A 81 -5.77 13.43 -9.16
CA TYR A 81 -6.47 13.78 -7.93
C TYR A 81 -5.76 14.88 -7.11
N TRP A 82 -4.43 14.97 -7.25
CA TRP A 82 -3.58 16.00 -6.63
C TRP A 82 -3.99 17.43 -6.99
N LYS A 83 -4.61 17.61 -8.16
CA LYS A 83 -5.08 18.91 -8.63
C LYS A 83 -6.18 19.50 -7.74
N ASP A 84 -6.87 18.68 -6.94
CA ASP A 84 -7.97 19.13 -6.09
C ASP A 84 -7.60 19.35 -4.61
N ARG A 85 -6.54 18.71 -4.03
CA ARG A 85 -6.13 18.95 -2.62
C ARG A 85 -4.66 18.68 -2.31
N SER A 86 -4.13 19.45 -1.35
CA SER A 86 -2.76 19.41 -0.81
C SER A 86 -2.44 18.07 -0.12
N MET A 87 -1.86 17.13 -0.87
CA MET A 87 -1.39 15.84 -0.36
C MET A 87 0.02 15.91 0.25
N GLY A 88 0.24 15.07 1.27
CA GLY A 88 1.58 14.83 1.83
C GLY A 88 2.34 13.74 1.05
N ILE A 89 3.62 14.00 0.76
CA ILE A 89 4.56 13.12 0.03
C ILE A 89 4.56 11.67 0.56
N THR A 90 4.38 11.47 1.86
CA THR A 90 4.39 10.13 2.49
C THR A 90 3.27 9.23 2.00
N THR A 91 2.11 9.78 1.62
CA THR A 91 0.97 8.96 1.14
C THR A 91 1.23 8.37 -0.24
N GLU A 92 1.89 9.13 -1.12
CA GLU A 92 2.30 8.66 -2.44
C GLU A 92 3.35 7.55 -2.32
N VAL A 93 4.35 7.76 -1.45
CA VAL A 93 5.39 6.75 -1.19
C VAL A 93 4.76 5.47 -0.64
N SER A 94 3.81 5.57 0.29
CA SER A 94 3.09 4.39 0.82
C SER A 94 2.28 3.67 -0.25
N ALA A 95 1.64 4.39 -1.17
CA ALA A 95 0.91 3.78 -2.29
C ALA A 95 1.87 3.01 -3.22
N LEU A 96 3.02 3.59 -3.57
CA LEU A 96 4.05 2.93 -4.36
C LEU A 96 4.60 1.67 -3.66
N ILE A 97 4.89 1.77 -2.36
CA ILE A 97 5.34 0.62 -1.57
C ILE A 97 4.28 -0.49 -1.56
N THR A 98 3.00 -0.13 -1.44
CA THR A 98 1.89 -1.09 -1.44
C THR A 98 1.77 -1.84 -2.76
N PHE A 99 2.02 -1.14 -3.88
CA PHE A 99 2.10 -1.78 -5.19
C PHE A 99 3.27 -2.78 -5.26
N ILE A 100 4.44 -2.40 -4.74
CA ILE A 100 5.61 -3.28 -4.66
C ILE A 100 5.35 -4.50 -3.76
N VAL A 101 4.65 -4.33 -2.63
CA VAL A 101 4.22 -5.44 -1.78
C VAL A 101 3.37 -6.44 -2.57
N GLY A 102 2.42 -5.94 -3.36
CA GLY A 102 1.63 -6.77 -4.28
C GLY A 102 2.49 -7.55 -5.28
N LEU A 103 3.52 -6.90 -5.83
CA LEU A 103 4.46 -7.51 -6.76
C LEU A 103 5.30 -8.61 -6.08
N LEU A 104 5.79 -8.38 -4.87
CA LEU A 104 6.53 -9.38 -4.09
C LEU A 104 5.69 -10.63 -3.82
N VAL A 105 4.40 -10.45 -3.50
CA VAL A 105 3.46 -11.56 -3.34
C VAL A 105 3.31 -12.36 -4.64
N SER A 106 3.26 -11.71 -5.80
CA SER A 106 3.20 -12.42 -7.09
C SER A 106 4.45 -13.28 -7.34
N ALA A 107 5.62 -12.75 -6.97
CA ALA A 107 6.92 -13.43 -7.10
C ALA A 107 7.10 -14.59 -6.11
N GLY A 108 6.22 -14.71 -5.10
CA GLY A 108 6.32 -15.71 -4.03
C GLY A 108 7.22 -15.28 -2.88
N GLU A 109 7.68 -14.04 -2.86
CA GLU A 109 8.53 -13.45 -1.81
C GLU A 109 7.70 -12.99 -0.61
N TYR A 110 6.95 -13.92 0.00
CA TYR A 110 6.00 -13.62 1.08
C TYR A 110 6.66 -12.98 2.31
N TYR A 111 7.87 -13.42 2.66
CA TYR A 111 8.60 -12.89 3.80
C TYR A 111 8.91 -11.40 3.61
N LEU A 112 9.44 -11.02 2.44
CA LEU A 112 9.70 -9.62 2.10
C LEU A 112 8.41 -8.81 2.07
N ALA A 113 7.35 -9.34 1.45
CA ALA A 113 6.05 -8.65 1.40
C ALA A 113 5.50 -8.32 2.80
N VAL A 114 5.55 -9.27 3.73
CA VAL A 114 5.10 -9.07 5.12
C VAL A 114 5.98 -8.08 5.86
N VAL A 115 7.31 -8.23 5.81
CA VAL A 115 8.23 -7.33 6.50
C VAL A 115 8.09 -5.89 5.99
N THR A 116 8.03 -5.69 4.68
CA THR A 116 7.83 -4.37 4.09
C THR A 116 6.49 -3.76 4.50
N THR A 117 5.42 -4.56 4.55
CA THR A 117 4.10 -4.10 5.01
C THR A 117 4.13 -3.63 6.46
N ILE A 118 4.72 -4.43 7.35
CA ILE A 118 4.82 -4.10 8.78
C ILE A 118 5.68 -2.85 8.98
N LEU A 119 6.86 -2.78 8.35
CA LEU A 119 7.75 -1.62 8.45
C LEU A 119 7.08 -0.34 7.95
N THR A 120 6.40 -0.40 6.81
CA THR A 120 5.69 0.75 6.25
C THR A 120 4.61 1.23 7.20
N THR A 121 3.77 0.31 7.69
CA THR A 121 2.70 0.61 8.65
C THR A 121 3.27 1.21 9.94
N PHE A 122 4.36 0.65 10.45
CA PHE A 122 5.02 1.13 11.67
C PHE A 122 5.57 2.55 11.52
N ILE A 123 6.23 2.86 10.40
CA ILE A 123 6.75 4.21 10.10
C ILE A 123 5.60 5.22 10.02
N LEU A 124 4.47 4.84 9.42
CA LEU A 124 3.30 5.71 9.31
C LEU A 124 2.68 6.01 10.69
N VAL A 125 2.51 4.99 11.53
CA VAL A 125 2.01 5.14 12.91
C VAL A 125 2.91 6.05 13.75
N LEU A 126 4.24 5.93 13.60
CA LEU A 126 5.20 6.77 14.34
C LEU A 126 5.06 8.24 13.97
N ARG A 127 4.97 8.54 12.66
CA ARG A 127 4.76 9.91 12.18
C ARG A 127 3.50 10.53 12.78
N ASP A 128 2.44 9.74 12.87
CA ASP A 128 1.15 10.18 13.40
C ASP A 128 1.20 10.45 14.91
N SER A 129 1.91 9.61 15.65
CA SER A 129 2.11 9.80 17.08
C SER A 129 2.86 11.12 17.37
N MET A 130 3.85 11.46 16.55
CA MET A 130 4.64 12.69 16.72
C MET A 130 3.84 13.95 16.38
N GLU A 131 3.10 13.97 15.26
CA GLU A 131 2.25 15.12 14.90
C GLU A 131 1.15 15.37 15.95
N ASN A 132 0.54 14.32 16.49
CA ASN A 132 -0.47 14.44 17.54
C ASN A 132 0.10 14.96 18.86
N LEU A 133 1.33 14.57 19.23
CA LEU A 133 2.01 15.10 20.40
C LEU A 133 2.33 16.58 20.24
N ALA A 134 2.79 17.00 19.07
CA ALA A 134 3.07 18.41 18.78
C ALA A 134 1.82 19.29 18.91
N LYS A 135 0.68 18.87 18.32
CA LYS A 135 -0.60 19.61 18.43
C LYS A 135 -1.06 19.80 19.87
N ARG A 136 -0.95 18.75 20.71
CA ARG A 136 -1.35 18.80 22.12
C ARG A 136 -0.51 19.76 22.97
N LEU A 137 0.73 20.02 22.56
CA LEU A 137 1.63 20.97 23.24
C LEU A 137 1.32 22.41 22.82
N ASP A 138 0.95 22.62 21.55
CA ASP A 138 0.59 23.94 21.01
C ASP A 138 -0.73 24.45 21.60
N GLU A 139 -1.73 23.58 21.81
CA GLU A 139 -3.02 23.94 22.44
C GLU A 139 -2.92 24.31 23.94
N ARG A 140 -1.77 24.11 24.58
CA ARG A 140 -1.54 24.41 26.01
C ARG A 140 -0.81 25.74 26.27
N THR A 141 -0.42 26.47 25.24
CA THR A 141 0.30 27.76 25.35
C THR A 141 -0.60 28.90 24.91
#